data_AF-A0A8H5FEB0-F1
#
_entry.id   AF-A0A8H5FEB0-F1
#
_cell.length_a   1.000
_cell.length_b   1.000
_cell.length_c   1.000
_cell.angle_alpha   90.00
_cell.angle_beta   90.00
_cell.angle_gamma   90.00
#
_symmetry.space_group_name_H-M   'P 1'
#
loop_
_entity.id
_entity.type
_entity.pdbx_description
1 polymer ?
#
loop_
_entity_poly.entity_id
_entity_poly.type
_entity_poly.pdbx_seq_one_letter_code
_entity_poly.pdbx_strand_id
1 'polypeptide(L)'
;MDYIAMVMMIVNSYLDLYPNLITPTAAPPEIDPMFNGRVIYSYFVTGPDPATIQDIINRGVVNTTHGSFRALPFHPPMPDPFAMTLSGFTYLEVHNFEVWQQVITQLSQNQNFLNFVMTHRDAFAINTPHNVVLTTTLNSTRAHYLVMGQQQGTPRLYWNIYIDPPTLIIPSYLEWITLLRSIQFHTALYGTGTAIARVFDCQRCGSIDHPTGHCPLLNVQGWITTANTNNNQTAQQARGGARGGRGGRGGRGRGRGCGN
;
A
#
# COMPACT_ATOMS: atom_id res chain seq x y z
N MET A 1 3.12 18.67 -9.42
CA MET A 1 3.76 18.78 -8.09
C MET A 1 5.01 19.62 -8.29
N ASP A 2 5.27 20.59 -7.41
CA ASP A 2 6.45 21.46 -7.52
C ASP A 2 7.68 20.75 -6.91
N TYR A 3 8.64 20.37 -7.76
CA TYR A 3 9.86 19.68 -7.33
C TYR A 3 10.69 20.52 -6.37
N ILE A 4 10.69 21.84 -6.52
CA ILE A 4 11.45 22.74 -5.63
C ILE A 4 10.84 22.69 -4.23
N ALA A 5 9.51 22.77 -4.13
CA ALA A 5 8.81 22.67 -2.86
C ALA A 5 9.07 21.32 -2.17
N MET A 6 9.10 20.22 -2.92
CA MET A 6 9.40 18.89 -2.37
C MET A 6 10.86 18.74 -1.91
N VAL A 7 11.82 19.28 -2.66
CA VAL A 7 13.22 19.31 -2.25
C VAL A 7 13.37 20.08 -0.93
N MET A 8 12.76 21.27 -0.83
CA MET A 8 12.80 22.06 0.40
C MET A 8 12.12 21.34 1.56
N MET A 9 11.01 20.66 1.32
CA MET A 9 10.33 19.83 2.32
C MET A 9 11.26 18.75 2.87
N ILE A 10 11.95 18.02 2.00
CA ILE A 10 12.88 16.96 2.39
C ILE A 10 14.06 17.53 3.18
N VAL A 11 14.70 18.57 2.65
CA VAL A 11 15.85 19.21 3.31
C VAL A 11 15.48 19.70 4.71
N ASN A 12 14.35 20.41 4.84
CA ASN A 12 13.89 20.90 6.12
C ASN A 12 13.48 19.76 7.07
N SER A 13 12.92 18.66 6.54
CA SER A 13 12.62 17.46 7.36
C SER A 13 13.89 16.84 7.96
N TYR A 14 15.02 16.85 7.23
CA TYR A 14 16.31 16.39 7.75
C TYR A 14 16.87 17.37 8.80
N LEU A 15 16.75 18.67 8.57
CA LEU A 15 17.21 19.69 9.52
C LEU A 15 16.37 19.71 10.81
N ASP A 16 15.07 19.41 10.74
CA ASP A 16 14.20 19.21 11.92
C ASP A 16 14.73 18.10 12.84
N LEU A 17 15.24 17.02 12.24
CA LEU A 17 15.77 15.87 12.97
C LEU A 17 17.22 16.09 13.44
N TYR A 18 18.01 16.77 12.61
CA TYR A 18 19.44 16.98 12.83
C TYR A 18 19.80 18.44 12.56
N PRO A 19 19.56 19.35 13.52
CA PRO A 19 19.76 20.80 13.33
C PRO A 19 21.20 21.20 12.98
N ASN A 20 22.17 20.34 13.32
CA ASN A 20 23.59 20.57 13.09
C ASN A 20 24.10 19.93 11.78
N LEU A 21 23.21 19.34 10.98
CA LEU A 21 23.58 18.70 9.73
C LEU A 21 23.98 19.74 8.68
N ILE A 22 25.08 19.50 7.95
CA ILE A 22 25.40 20.27 6.73
C ILE A 22 24.25 20.05 5.76
N THR A 23 23.68 21.14 5.22
CA THR A 23 22.47 21.11 4.41
C THR A 23 22.48 19.96 3.40
N PRO A 24 21.60 18.95 3.57
CA PRO A 24 21.57 17.82 2.68
C PRO A 24 21.12 18.27 1.29
N THR A 25 21.58 17.57 0.26
CA THR A 25 21.14 17.80 -1.12
C THR A 25 20.15 16.71 -1.49
N ALA A 26 18.95 17.10 -1.93
CA ALA A 26 17.94 16.17 -2.44
C ALA A 26 17.81 16.32 -3.95
N ALA A 27 18.06 15.24 -4.70
CA ALA A 27 17.84 15.18 -6.14
C ALA A 27 16.44 14.62 -6.44
N PRO A 28 15.68 15.24 -7.37
CA PRO A 28 14.36 14.76 -7.76
C PRO A 28 14.44 13.40 -8.46
N PRO A 29 13.36 12.59 -8.39
CA PRO A 29 13.29 11.35 -9.16
C PRO A 29 13.35 11.63 -10.66
N GLU A 30 14.03 10.75 -11.39
CA GLU A 30 13.80 10.59 -12.82
C GLU A 30 12.51 9.78 -13.01
N ILE A 31 11.54 10.34 -13.74
CA ILE A 31 10.28 9.66 -14.02
C ILE A 31 10.38 9.06 -15.41
N ASP A 32 10.22 7.74 -15.49
CA ASP A 32 10.03 7.06 -16.78
C ASP A 32 8.73 7.58 -17.43
N PRO A 33 8.81 8.24 -18.59
CA PRO A 33 7.63 8.79 -19.26
C PRO A 33 6.62 7.73 -19.71
N MET A 34 7.01 6.45 -19.75
CA MET A 34 6.14 5.33 -20.08
C MET A 34 5.46 4.71 -18.84
N PHE A 35 5.78 5.17 -17.63
CA PHE A 35 5.22 4.61 -16.40
C PHE A 35 3.76 5.04 -16.19
N ASN A 36 2.82 4.12 -16.43
CA ASN A 36 1.38 4.34 -16.24
C ASN A 36 0.86 4.04 -14.82
N GLY A 37 1.75 3.98 -13.82
CA GLY A 37 1.40 3.72 -12.42
C GLY A 37 1.30 4.98 -11.55
N ARG A 38 0.95 4.81 -10.28
CA ARG A 38 1.09 5.88 -9.28
C ARG A 38 2.58 6.15 -9.05
N VAL A 39 3.03 7.36 -9.37
CA VAL A 39 4.43 7.76 -9.12
C VAL A 39 4.65 7.86 -7.62
N ILE A 40 5.51 6.98 -7.09
CA ILE A 40 6.14 7.17 -5.79
C ILE A 40 7.34 8.07 -6.03
N TYR A 41 7.31 9.28 -5.48
CA TYR A 41 8.41 10.22 -5.63
C TYR A 41 9.54 9.86 -4.68
N SER A 42 10.52 9.12 -5.19
CA SER A 42 11.76 8.79 -4.46
C SER A 42 12.81 9.85 -4.74
N TYR A 43 13.32 10.51 -3.70
CA TYR A 43 14.39 11.49 -3.82
C TYR A 43 15.70 10.88 -3.35
N PHE A 44 16.78 11.12 -4.09
CA PHE A 44 18.11 10.72 -3.65
C PHE A 44 18.70 11.82 -2.76
N VAL A 45 19.04 11.50 -1.53
CA VAL A 45 19.56 12.47 -0.55
C VAL A 45 21.03 12.18 -0.27
N THR A 46 21.88 13.21 -0.40
CA THR A 46 23.31 13.16 -0.08
C THR A 46 23.68 14.24 0.94
N GLY A 47 24.82 14.07 1.62
CA GLY A 47 25.29 15.01 2.64
C GLY A 47 25.26 14.48 4.08
N PRO A 48 24.23 13.72 4.53
CA PRO A 48 24.25 13.11 5.85
C PRO A 48 25.45 12.16 6.04
N ASP A 49 26.06 12.17 7.22
CA ASP A 49 27.11 11.22 7.57
C ASP A 49 26.56 9.80 7.77
N PRO A 50 27.39 8.74 7.73
CA PRO A 50 26.92 7.36 7.83
C PRO A 50 26.10 7.04 9.08
N ALA A 51 26.38 7.66 10.23
CA ALA A 51 25.62 7.41 11.45
C ALA A 51 24.22 8.01 11.35
N THR A 52 24.10 9.22 10.80
CA THR A 52 22.81 9.86 10.51
C THR A 52 22.00 9.04 9.51
N ILE A 53 22.62 8.57 8.41
CA ILE A 53 21.94 7.71 7.43
C ILE A 53 21.37 6.46 8.09
N GLN A 54 22.18 5.78 8.92
CA GLN A 54 21.75 4.56 9.58
C GLN A 54 20.62 4.82 10.58
N ASP A 55 20.68 5.90 11.34
CA ASP A 55 19.61 6.28 12.29
C ASP A 55 18.28 6.52 11.55
N ILE A 56 18.28 7.29 10.46
CA ILE A 56 17.07 7.57 9.68
C ILE A 56 16.50 6.29 9.05
N ILE A 57 17.36 5.42 8.48
CA ILE A 57 16.92 4.12 7.93
C ILE A 57 16.30 3.26 9.04
N ASN A 58 16.92 3.21 10.22
CA ASN A 58 16.43 2.43 11.36
C ASN A 58 15.08 2.94 11.90
N ARG A 59 14.81 4.25 11.82
CA ARG A 59 13.49 4.83 12.15
C ARG A 59 12.40 4.36 11.18
N GLY A 60 12.76 3.98 9.96
CA GLY A 60 11.85 3.51 8.92
C GLY A 60 10.98 4.64 8.38
N VAL A 61 9.90 4.97 9.08
CA VAL A 61 9.00 6.07 8.71
C VAL A 61 9.24 7.24 9.66
N VAL A 62 9.60 8.38 9.07
CA VAL A 62 9.86 9.63 9.79
C VAL A 62 8.69 10.57 9.57
N ASN A 63 8.27 11.24 10.64
CA ASN A 63 7.26 12.28 10.58
C ASN A 63 7.84 13.58 11.18
N THR A 64 7.75 14.66 10.41
CA THR A 64 8.27 15.99 10.76
C THR A 64 7.18 17.04 10.57
N THR A 65 7.48 18.28 10.96
CA THR A 65 6.53 19.38 10.73
C THR A 65 6.36 19.73 9.25
N HIS A 66 7.36 19.36 8.43
CA HIS A 66 7.36 19.60 6.99
C HIS A 66 6.72 18.47 6.19
N GLY A 67 6.63 17.26 6.75
CA GLY A 67 6.00 16.12 6.11
C GLY A 67 6.47 14.80 6.67
N SER A 68 5.93 13.72 6.10
CA SER A 68 6.34 12.36 6.44
C SER A 68 7.02 11.69 5.26
N PHE A 69 8.09 10.95 5.53
CA PHE A 69 8.81 10.20 4.51
C PHE A 69 9.28 8.86 5.05
N ARG A 70 9.54 7.91 4.15
CA ARG A 70 10.22 6.65 4.46
C ARG A 70 11.62 6.73 3.89
N ALA A 71 12.63 6.48 4.73
CA ALA A 71 13.99 6.32 4.24
C ALA A 71 14.22 4.87 3.84
N LEU A 72 14.81 4.68 2.66
CA LEU A 72 15.20 3.38 2.15
C LEU A 72 16.72 3.40 1.91
N PRO A 73 17.44 2.30 2.21
CA PRO A 73 18.81 2.16 1.76
C PRO A 73 18.85 2.20 0.22
N PHE A 74 19.92 2.79 -0.33
CA PHE A 74 20.10 2.92 -1.78
C PHE A 74 20.08 1.55 -2.49
N HIS A 75 20.68 0.54 -1.85
CA HIS A 75 20.54 -0.86 -2.23
C HIS A 75 19.70 -1.57 -1.17
N PRO A 76 18.39 -1.78 -1.39
CA PRO A 76 17.58 -2.56 -0.47
C PRO A 76 18.15 -3.99 -0.34
N PRO A 77 18.35 -4.48 0.89
CA PRO A 77 19.03 -5.76 1.12
C PRO A 77 18.19 -6.96 0.66
N MET A 78 16.88 -6.80 0.51
CA MET A 78 15.98 -7.83 -0.03
C MET A 78 14.78 -7.19 -0.72
N PRO A 79 14.24 -7.82 -1.78
CA PRO A 79 12.92 -7.48 -2.30
C PRO A 79 11.83 -7.66 -1.22
N ASP A 80 10.71 -6.99 -1.41
CA ASP A 80 9.62 -6.97 -0.42
C ASP A 80 9.01 -8.38 -0.23
N PRO A 81 8.76 -8.83 1.02
CA PRO A 81 8.14 -10.13 1.26
C PRO A 81 6.63 -10.16 0.94
N PHE A 82 5.96 -9.03 0.77
CA PHE A 82 4.54 -9.03 0.39
C PHE A 82 4.34 -9.63 -1.01
N ALA A 83 3.68 -10.77 -1.08
CA ALA A 83 3.45 -11.48 -2.33
C ALA A 83 2.10 -11.15 -2.96
N MET A 84 1.03 -11.21 -2.16
CA MET A 84 -0.33 -11.00 -2.66
C MET A 84 -1.34 -10.78 -1.53
N THR A 85 -2.52 -10.30 -1.93
CA THR A 85 -3.73 -10.40 -1.11
C THR A 85 -4.66 -11.42 -1.75
N LEU A 86 -5.08 -12.43 -0.99
CA LEU A 86 -6.08 -13.42 -1.39
C LEU A 86 -7.49 -12.96 -1.04
N SER A 87 -8.43 -13.31 -1.91
CA SER A 87 -9.88 -13.16 -1.72
C SER A 87 -10.59 -14.46 -2.14
N GLY A 88 -11.87 -14.60 -1.77
CA GLY A 88 -12.69 -15.77 -2.15
C GLY A 88 -12.74 -16.88 -1.09
N PHE A 89 -11.93 -16.77 -0.04
CA PHE A 89 -12.10 -17.58 1.15
C PHE A 89 -13.32 -17.15 1.97
N THR A 90 -13.96 -18.12 2.63
CA THR A 90 -15.06 -17.92 3.58
C THR A 90 -14.64 -18.12 5.04
N TYR A 91 -13.32 -18.17 5.30
CA TYR A 91 -12.76 -18.17 6.64
C TYR A 91 -13.19 -16.95 7.47
N LEU A 92 -13.28 -17.14 8.77
CA LEU A 92 -13.38 -16.08 9.79
C LEU A 92 -12.01 -15.74 10.38
N GLU A 93 -11.92 -14.64 11.14
CA GLU A 93 -10.66 -14.10 11.69
C GLU A 93 -9.89 -15.12 12.55
N VAL A 94 -10.63 -15.96 13.29
CA VAL A 94 -10.08 -17.01 14.14
C VAL A 94 -9.28 -18.07 13.36
N HIS A 95 -9.47 -18.15 12.04
CA HIS A 95 -8.86 -19.18 11.20
C HIS A 95 -7.53 -18.75 10.54
N ASN A 96 -6.85 -17.73 11.08
CA ASN A 96 -5.62 -17.22 10.47
C ASN A 96 -4.52 -18.30 10.35
N PHE A 97 -4.46 -19.21 11.32
CA PHE A 97 -3.52 -20.31 11.29
C PHE A 97 -3.84 -21.31 10.17
N GLU A 98 -5.11 -21.63 9.96
CA GLU A 98 -5.58 -22.56 8.93
C GLU A 98 -5.32 -22.00 7.53
N VAL A 99 -5.53 -20.69 7.31
CA VAL A 99 -5.20 -20.05 6.04
C VAL A 99 -3.70 -20.17 5.76
N TRP A 100 -2.87 -19.82 6.74
CA TRP A 100 -1.42 -19.95 6.64
C TRP A 100 -0.98 -21.39 6.32
N GLN A 101 -1.49 -22.37 7.08
CA GLN A 101 -1.16 -23.78 6.90
C GLN A 101 -1.60 -24.28 5.52
N GLN A 102 -2.76 -23.85 5.04
CA GLN A 102 -3.28 -24.23 3.74
C GLN A 102 -2.45 -23.65 2.59
N VAL A 103 -1.97 -22.41 2.74
CA VAL A 103 -1.05 -21.78 1.79
C VAL A 103 0.26 -22.56 1.74
N ILE A 104 0.90 -22.81 2.88
CA ILE A 104 2.16 -23.58 2.92
C ILE A 104 1.99 -24.97 2.31
N THR A 105 0.92 -25.67 2.67
CA THR A 105 0.64 -27.03 2.17
C THR A 105 0.56 -27.04 0.65
N GLN A 106 -0.20 -26.12 0.05
CA GLN A 106 -0.34 -26.05 -1.40
C GLN A 106 0.93 -25.58 -2.10
N LEU A 107 1.68 -24.64 -1.53
CA LEU A 107 2.99 -24.24 -2.07
C LEU A 107 3.97 -25.42 -2.06
N SER A 108 4.00 -26.21 -0.99
CA SER A 108 4.88 -27.39 -0.87
C SER A 108 4.57 -28.50 -1.88
N GLN A 109 3.37 -28.50 -2.46
CA GLN A 109 2.91 -29.46 -3.46
C GLN A 109 2.93 -28.88 -4.89
N ASN A 110 3.19 -27.58 -5.05
CA ASN A 110 3.17 -26.91 -6.35
C ASN A 110 4.52 -27.04 -7.06
N GLN A 111 4.57 -27.84 -8.13
CA GLN A 111 5.84 -28.11 -8.83
C GLN A 111 6.50 -26.86 -9.41
N ASN A 112 5.73 -25.88 -9.88
CA ASN A 112 6.28 -24.63 -10.43
C ASN A 112 6.95 -23.81 -9.32
N PHE A 113 6.34 -23.72 -8.15
CA PHE A 113 6.93 -23.11 -6.96
C PHE A 113 8.22 -23.82 -6.55
N LEU A 114 8.18 -25.15 -6.41
CA LEU A 114 9.35 -25.94 -6.04
C LEU A 114 10.51 -25.74 -7.02
N ASN A 115 10.23 -25.82 -8.32
CA ASN A 115 11.22 -25.60 -9.37
C ASN A 115 11.80 -24.19 -9.33
N PHE A 116 10.97 -23.18 -9.10
CA PHE A 116 11.41 -21.80 -8.99
C PHE A 116 12.41 -21.63 -7.84
N VAL A 117 12.07 -22.10 -6.64
CA VAL A 117 12.92 -22.00 -5.44
C VAL A 117 14.25 -22.73 -5.62
N MET A 118 14.24 -23.88 -6.31
CA MET A 118 15.49 -24.62 -6.60
C MET A 118 16.38 -23.91 -7.62
N THR A 119 15.78 -23.13 -8.53
CA THR A 119 16.49 -22.44 -9.63
C THR A 119 17.01 -21.07 -9.19
N HIS A 120 16.18 -20.29 -8.48
CA HIS A 120 16.47 -18.91 -8.06
C HIS A 120 16.66 -18.87 -6.55
N ARG A 121 17.90 -19.02 -6.08
CA ARG A 121 18.26 -19.11 -4.64
C ARG A 121 19.41 -18.19 -4.23
N ASP A 122 19.61 -17.11 -4.96
CA ASP A 122 20.71 -16.15 -4.76
C ASP A 122 20.56 -15.30 -3.48
N ALA A 123 19.40 -15.35 -2.81
CA ALA A 123 19.25 -14.81 -1.45
C ALA A 123 19.93 -15.66 -0.37
N PHE A 124 20.38 -16.87 -0.71
CA PHE A 124 21.03 -17.81 0.21
C PHE A 124 22.52 -17.94 -0.09
N ALA A 125 23.29 -18.39 0.90
CA ALA A 125 24.69 -18.73 0.68
C ALA A 125 24.83 -19.84 -0.38
N ILE A 126 25.87 -19.77 -1.22
CA ILE A 126 26.09 -20.65 -2.38
C ILE A 126 26.00 -22.14 -2.03
N ASN A 127 26.47 -22.52 -0.84
CA ASN A 127 26.53 -23.92 -0.40
C ASN A 127 25.30 -24.36 0.40
N THR A 128 24.23 -23.54 0.47
CA THR A 128 23.02 -23.90 1.21
C THR A 128 22.32 -25.07 0.51
N PRO A 129 22.05 -26.20 1.20
CA PRO A 129 21.35 -27.34 0.62
C PRO A 129 19.93 -26.97 0.14
N HIS A 130 19.47 -27.58 -0.95
CA HIS A 130 18.16 -27.26 -1.56
C HIS A 130 16.98 -27.44 -0.61
N ASN A 131 17.00 -28.50 0.20
CA ASN A 131 15.96 -28.74 1.19
C ASN A 131 15.92 -27.62 2.25
N VAL A 132 17.09 -27.12 2.67
CA VAL A 132 17.17 -26.01 3.63
C VAL A 132 16.63 -24.72 3.03
N VAL A 133 16.97 -24.42 1.76
CA VAL A 133 16.41 -23.26 1.03
C VAL A 133 14.88 -23.37 0.98
N LEU A 134 14.36 -24.50 0.51
CA LEU A 134 12.93 -24.72 0.37
C LEU A 134 12.19 -24.60 1.71
N THR A 135 12.67 -25.28 2.74
CA THR A 135 12.06 -25.23 4.08
C THR A 135 12.13 -23.82 4.66
N THR A 136 13.23 -23.09 4.47
CA THR A 136 13.36 -21.70 4.95
C THR A 136 12.38 -20.78 4.24
N THR A 137 12.29 -20.87 2.90
CA THR A 137 11.33 -20.08 2.12
C THR A 137 9.89 -20.37 2.53
N LEU A 138 9.49 -21.64 2.65
CA LEU A 138 8.14 -22.00 3.11
C LEU A 138 7.86 -21.49 4.53
N ASN A 139 8.81 -21.64 5.46
CA ASN A 139 8.67 -21.22 6.85
C ASN A 139 8.63 -19.69 7.01
N SER A 140 9.13 -18.93 6.04
CA SER A 140 9.01 -17.46 6.03
C SER A 140 7.59 -16.97 5.74
N THR A 141 6.70 -17.87 5.30
CA THR A 141 5.32 -17.53 4.94
C THR A 141 4.57 -17.00 6.15
N ARG A 142 3.86 -15.89 5.99
CA ARG A 142 3.00 -15.26 6.99
C ARG A 142 1.67 -14.90 6.35
N ALA A 143 0.58 -15.09 7.09
CA ALA A 143 -0.75 -14.67 6.69
C ALA A 143 -1.29 -13.64 7.69
N HIS A 144 -1.85 -12.55 7.15
CA HIS A 144 -2.54 -11.53 7.92
C HIS A 144 -3.88 -11.21 7.27
N TYR A 145 -4.96 -11.26 8.05
CA TYR A 145 -6.27 -10.90 7.53
C TYR A 145 -6.50 -9.37 7.54
N LEU A 146 -7.34 -8.93 6.62
CA LEU A 146 -7.90 -7.60 6.53
C LEU A 146 -9.41 -7.70 6.51
N VAL A 147 -10.06 -7.06 7.48
CA VAL A 147 -11.52 -6.99 7.55
C VAL A 147 -12.02 -5.89 6.64
N MET A 148 -12.66 -6.26 5.53
CA MET A 148 -13.21 -5.32 4.56
C MET A 148 -14.74 -5.32 4.64
N GLY A 149 -15.34 -4.14 4.82
CA GLY A 149 -16.79 -4.01 4.99
C GLY A 149 -17.44 -2.94 4.12
N GLN A 150 -18.69 -3.16 3.76
CA GLN A 150 -19.66 -2.11 3.40
C GLN A 150 -20.57 -1.86 4.61
N GLN A 151 -21.06 -0.62 4.77
CA GLN A 151 -21.84 -0.16 5.92
C GLN A 151 -23.14 -0.95 6.24
N GLN A 152 -23.54 -1.93 5.43
CA GLN A 152 -24.76 -2.74 5.61
C GLN A 152 -24.61 -4.23 5.20
N GLY A 153 -23.40 -4.77 5.03
CA GLY A 153 -23.17 -6.15 4.59
C GLY A 153 -22.31 -6.99 5.53
N THR A 154 -22.28 -8.32 5.32
CA THR A 154 -21.37 -9.22 6.05
C THR A 154 -19.92 -8.84 5.74
N PRO A 155 -19.08 -8.59 6.76
CA PRO A 155 -17.67 -8.27 6.54
C PRO A 155 -17.00 -9.41 5.77
N ARG A 156 -16.20 -9.04 4.77
CA ARG A 156 -15.41 -9.97 3.96
C ARG A 156 -13.96 -9.89 4.42
N LEU A 157 -13.34 -11.05 4.62
CA LEU A 157 -11.92 -11.12 4.91
C LEU A 157 -11.11 -11.24 3.63
N TYR A 158 -10.05 -10.45 3.57
CA TYR A 158 -8.97 -10.57 2.62
C TYR A 158 -7.74 -11.05 3.38
N TRP A 159 -6.83 -11.76 2.72
CA TRP A 159 -5.68 -12.37 3.40
C TRP A 159 -4.39 -11.94 2.70
N ASN A 160 -3.62 -11.08 3.34
CA ASN A 160 -2.28 -10.75 2.88
C ASN A 160 -1.35 -11.92 3.16
N ILE A 161 -0.65 -12.35 2.12
CA ILE A 161 0.36 -13.38 2.19
C ILE A 161 1.71 -12.72 1.97
N TYR A 162 2.60 -12.94 2.94
CA TYR A 162 3.99 -12.52 2.87
C TYR A 162 4.85 -13.78 2.82
N ILE A 163 5.87 -13.80 1.98
CA ILE A 163 6.84 -14.88 1.87
C ILE A 163 8.16 -14.28 1.40
N ASP A 164 9.25 -14.59 2.09
CA ASP A 164 10.55 -14.04 1.75
C ASP A 164 11.01 -14.67 0.43
N PRO A 165 11.38 -13.86 -0.59
CA PRO A 165 11.75 -14.37 -1.89
C PRO A 165 13.09 -15.11 -1.81
N PRO A 166 13.28 -16.20 -2.56
CA PRO A 166 14.56 -16.90 -2.58
C PRO A 166 15.62 -16.19 -3.43
N THR A 167 15.28 -15.04 -4.03
CA THR A 167 16.12 -14.29 -4.97
C THR A 167 16.20 -12.82 -4.60
N LEU A 168 17.36 -12.21 -4.85
CA LEU A 168 17.64 -10.78 -4.77
C LEU A 168 17.64 -10.12 -6.16
N ILE A 169 17.62 -10.93 -7.23
CA ILE A 169 17.63 -10.47 -8.62
C ILE A 169 16.23 -9.99 -9.01
N ILE A 170 16.09 -8.72 -9.36
CA ILE A 170 14.80 -8.07 -9.62
C ILE A 170 13.96 -8.76 -10.71
N PRO A 171 14.50 -9.12 -11.90
CA PRO A 171 13.73 -9.89 -12.89
C PRO A 171 13.14 -11.19 -12.34
N SER A 172 13.94 -11.97 -11.61
CA SER A 172 13.49 -13.21 -10.97
C SER A 172 12.46 -12.94 -9.87
N TYR A 173 12.62 -11.86 -9.10
CA TYR A 173 11.60 -11.44 -8.14
C TYR A 173 10.25 -11.11 -8.79
N LEU A 174 10.22 -10.48 -9.96
CA LEU A 174 8.96 -10.22 -10.68
C LEU A 174 8.30 -11.52 -11.16
N GLU A 175 9.10 -12.48 -11.63
CA GLU A 175 8.63 -13.83 -11.97
C GLU A 175 8.08 -14.57 -10.73
N TRP A 176 8.76 -14.45 -9.59
CA TRP A 176 8.31 -14.98 -8.29
C TRP A 176 6.92 -14.47 -7.90
N ILE A 177 6.72 -13.15 -7.93
CA ILE A 177 5.42 -12.54 -7.59
C ILE A 177 4.34 -12.98 -8.59
N THR A 178 4.68 -13.05 -9.88
CA THR A 178 3.74 -13.49 -10.93
C THR A 178 3.34 -14.95 -10.72
N LEU A 179 4.31 -15.83 -10.46
CA LEU A 179 4.09 -17.24 -10.16
C LEU A 179 3.17 -17.40 -8.96
N LEU A 180 3.51 -16.77 -7.83
CA LEU A 180 2.71 -16.86 -6.61
C LEU A 180 1.27 -16.40 -6.85
N ARG A 181 1.07 -15.27 -7.53
CA ARG A 181 -0.27 -14.72 -7.83
C ARG A 181 -1.09 -15.56 -8.82
N SER A 182 -0.45 -16.46 -9.57
CA SER A 182 -1.14 -17.39 -10.48
C SER A 182 -1.72 -18.62 -9.78
N ILE A 183 -1.28 -18.91 -8.54
CA ILE A 183 -1.70 -20.08 -7.78
C ILE A 183 -3.09 -19.84 -7.19
N GLN A 184 -3.98 -20.82 -7.36
CA GLN A 184 -5.27 -20.85 -6.68
C GLN A 184 -5.17 -21.74 -5.44
N PHE A 185 -5.56 -21.21 -4.30
CA PHE A 185 -5.51 -21.90 -3.02
C PHE A 185 -6.86 -22.51 -2.71
N HIS A 186 -7.01 -23.79 -2.97
CA HIS A 186 -8.27 -24.51 -2.75
C HIS A 186 -8.41 -24.90 -1.28
N THR A 187 -9.63 -24.85 -0.76
CA THR A 187 -9.96 -25.43 0.55
C THR A 187 -11.17 -26.33 0.39
N ALA A 188 -11.29 -27.35 1.24
CA ALA A 188 -12.42 -28.29 1.14
C ALA A 188 -13.77 -27.65 1.51
N LEU A 189 -13.77 -26.71 2.48
CA LEU A 189 -14.98 -26.16 3.07
C LEU A 189 -15.05 -24.62 3.05
N TYR A 190 -13.95 -23.95 2.74
CA TYR A 190 -13.80 -22.50 2.92
C TYR A 190 -13.61 -21.74 1.60
N GLY A 191 -14.04 -22.32 0.47
CA GLY A 191 -13.91 -21.72 -0.86
C GLY A 191 -12.50 -21.80 -1.45
N THR A 192 -12.25 -20.97 -2.46
CA THR A 192 -10.96 -20.91 -3.16
C THR A 192 -10.38 -19.51 -3.04
N GLY A 193 -9.18 -19.43 -2.50
CA GLY A 193 -8.41 -18.20 -2.39
C GLY A 193 -7.70 -17.89 -3.70
N THR A 194 -7.96 -16.72 -4.27
CA THR A 194 -7.26 -16.23 -5.46
C THR A 194 -6.70 -14.84 -5.19
N ALA A 195 -5.55 -14.55 -5.79
CA ALA A 195 -4.95 -13.23 -5.70
C ALA A 195 -5.89 -12.19 -6.30
N ILE A 196 -6.09 -11.06 -5.62
CA ILE A 196 -6.84 -9.94 -6.17
C ILE A 196 -6.15 -9.43 -7.45
N ALA A 197 -6.96 -9.06 -8.44
CA ALA A 197 -6.45 -8.60 -9.73
C ALA A 197 -5.60 -7.34 -9.58
N ARG A 198 -6.07 -6.38 -8.79
CA ARG A 198 -5.38 -5.13 -8.47
C ARG A 198 -4.98 -5.15 -7.00
N VAL A 199 -3.68 -5.02 -6.72
CA VAL A 199 -3.17 -4.83 -5.36
C VAL A 199 -3.78 -3.58 -4.74
N PHE A 200 -3.75 -3.49 -3.41
CA PHE A 200 -4.15 -2.24 -2.78
C PHE A 200 -3.17 -1.12 -3.13
N ASP A 201 -3.60 0.11 -2.89
CA ASP A 201 -2.79 1.31 -3.07
C ASP A 201 -3.21 2.31 -2.00
N CYS A 202 -2.53 2.24 -0.86
CA CYS A 202 -2.78 3.11 0.27
C CYS A 202 -2.41 4.55 -0.08
N GLN A 203 -3.42 5.43 -0.15
CA GLN A 203 -3.19 6.84 -0.55
C GLN A 203 -2.37 7.63 0.48
N ARG A 204 -2.26 7.14 1.71
CA ARG A 204 -1.50 7.78 2.81
C ARG A 204 -0.02 7.40 2.79
N CYS A 205 0.28 6.10 2.89
CA CYS A 205 1.67 5.63 3.04
C CYS A 205 2.26 5.03 1.75
N GLY A 206 1.46 4.85 0.69
CA GLY A 206 1.91 4.22 -0.55
C GLY A 206 2.07 2.70 -0.49
N SER A 207 1.69 2.05 0.62
CA SER A 207 1.75 0.60 0.73
C SER A 207 0.76 -0.09 -0.22
N ILE A 208 1.14 -1.27 -0.69
CA ILE A 208 0.34 -2.11 -1.59
C ILE A 208 -0.39 -3.25 -0.88
N ASP A 209 -0.12 -3.44 0.41
CA ASP A 209 -0.69 -4.52 1.21
C ASP A 209 -1.99 -4.15 1.92
N HIS A 210 -2.36 -2.87 1.99
CA HIS A 210 -3.62 -2.46 2.62
C HIS A 210 -4.27 -1.27 1.92
N PRO A 211 -5.62 -1.15 1.99
CA PRO A 211 -6.30 0.06 1.54
C PRO A 211 -6.14 1.20 2.56
N THR A 212 -6.38 2.43 2.11
CA THR A 212 -6.21 3.65 2.92
C THR A 212 -6.90 3.62 4.30
N GLY A 213 -8.05 2.96 4.41
CA GLY A 213 -8.78 2.83 5.68
C GLY A 213 -8.09 1.97 6.74
N HIS A 214 -7.16 1.11 6.33
CA HIS A 214 -6.38 0.23 7.19
C HIS A 214 -4.94 0.71 7.37
N CYS A 215 -4.65 1.98 7.03
CA CYS A 215 -3.29 2.51 7.14
C CYS A 215 -2.84 2.60 8.60
N PRO A 216 -1.75 1.92 9.01
CA PRO A 216 -1.31 1.91 10.40
C PRO A 216 -0.78 3.26 10.87
N LEU A 217 -0.35 4.13 9.95
CA LEU A 217 0.14 5.48 10.30
C LEU A 217 -0.92 6.34 11.00
N LEU A 218 -2.21 6.04 10.82
CA LEU A 218 -3.30 6.71 11.54
C LEU A 218 -3.30 6.43 13.05
N ASN A 219 -2.76 5.29 13.45
CA ASN A 219 -2.78 4.82 14.84
C ASN A 219 -1.47 5.13 15.57
N VAL A 220 -0.49 5.74 14.89
CA VAL A 220 0.78 6.14 15.50
C VAL A 220 0.54 7.35 16.40
N GLN A 221 0.73 7.16 17.71
CA GLN A 221 0.60 8.24 18.67
C GLN A 221 1.60 9.37 18.35
N GLY A 222 1.12 10.61 18.39
CA GLY A 222 1.95 11.79 18.08
C GLY A 222 2.20 12.00 16.59
N TRP A 223 1.52 11.25 15.70
CA TRP A 223 1.60 11.49 14.28
C TRP A 223 1.07 12.89 13.93
N ILE A 224 1.97 13.76 13.49
CA ILE A 224 1.66 15.07 12.91
C ILE A 224 0.82 14.80 11.66
N THR A 225 -0.49 14.93 11.79
CA THR A 225 -1.35 15.07 10.63
C THR A 225 -1.18 16.51 10.16
N THR A 226 -0.94 16.72 8.86
CA THR A 226 -1.16 18.04 8.27
C THR A 226 -2.65 18.30 8.37
N ALA A 227 -3.08 18.86 9.50
CA ALA A 227 -4.42 19.39 9.62
C ALA A 227 -4.57 20.38 8.48
N ASN A 228 -5.52 20.12 7.57
CA ASN A 228 -5.96 21.11 6.61
C ASN A 228 -6.25 22.40 7.37
N THR A 229 -5.35 23.36 7.32
CA THR A 229 -5.53 24.74 7.75
C THR A 229 -6.50 25.43 6.79
N ASN A 230 -7.75 24.96 6.73
CA ASN A 230 -8.85 25.53 5.95
C ASN A 230 -10.22 25.39 6.64
N ASN A 231 -10.28 25.10 7.95
CA ASN A 231 -11.54 25.05 8.71
C ASN A 231 -11.80 26.29 9.59
N ASN A 232 -11.32 27.46 9.16
CA ASN A 232 -11.66 28.74 9.79
C ASN A 232 -12.13 29.78 8.75
N GLN A 233 -13.07 29.39 7.87
CA GLN A 233 -13.97 30.35 7.24
C GLN A 233 -15.43 29.94 7.49
N THR A 234 -15.98 30.56 8.53
CA THR A 234 -17.39 30.87 8.76
C THR A 234 -18.37 29.69 8.84
N ALA A 235 -18.39 29.08 10.03
CA ALA A 235 -19.65 28.72 10.69
C ALA A 235 -20.47 30.00 10.98
N GLN A 236 -21.13 30.56 9.97
CA GLN A 236 -22.15 31.60 10.14
C GLN A 236 -22.97 31.75 8.86
N GLN A 237 -23.92 30.83 8.64
CA GLN A 237 -25.20 31.13 7.98
C GLN A 237 -26.11 29.89 8.02
N ALA A 238 -26.57 29.58 9.22
CA ALA A 238 -27.85 28.91 9.40
C ALA A 238 -28.64 29.72 10.41
N ARG A 239 -29.61 30.52 9.93
CA ARG A 239 -30.94 30.78 10.55
C ARG A 239 -31.65 31.97 9.89
N GLY A 240 -32.81 31.69 9.30
CA GLY A 240 -33.97 32.59 9.33
C GLY A 240 -34.43 33.15 7.97
N GLY A 241 -35.67 32.86 7.59
CA GLY A 241 -36.40 33.71 6.64
C GLY A 241 -37.46 33.04 5.77
N ALA A 242 -38.58 32.60 6.35
CA ALA A 242 -39.81 32.43 5.59
C ALA A 242 -40.37 33.80 5.16
N ARG A 243 -40.78 33.95 3.89
CA ARG A 243 -41.71 34.94 3.27
C ARG A 243 -41.63 34.70 1.75
N GLY A 244 -42.67 34.44 0.97
CA GLY A 244 -44.04 34.91 1.04
C GLY A 244 -44.36 35.78 -0.19
N GLY A 245 -44.81 35.14 -1.29
CA GLY A 245 -45.88 35.60 -2.19
C GLY A 245 -45.72 36.78 -3.17
N ARG A 246 -46.51 36.64 -4.26
CA ARG A 246 -46.97 37.62 -5.29
C ARG A 246 -45.94 37.94 -6.38
N GLY A 247 -46.20 37.78 -7.68
CA GLY A 247 -47.41 37.87 -8.54
C GLY A 247 -46.84 38.36 -9.90
N GLY A 248 -47.40 38.21 -11.10
CA GLY A 248 -48.66 37.82 -11.71
C GLY A 248 -48.55 38.22 -13.20
N ARG A 249 -49.63 38.02 -13.97
CA ARG A 249 -49.85 38.27 -15.43
C ARG A 249 -49.52 37.04 -16.30
N GLY A 250 -50.43 36.42 -17.05
CA GLY A 250 -51.78 36.77 -17.49
C GLY A 250 -51.87 36.68 -19.02
N GLY A 251 -52.87 35.97 -19.55
CA GLY A 251 -53.28 36.00 -20.98
C GLY A 251 -53.27 34.62 -21.64
N ARG A 252 -54.39 33.90 -21.77
CA ARG A 252 -55.50 34.01 -22.76
C ARG A 252 -55.16 33.45 -24.16
N GLY A 253 -55.96 32.46 -24.60
CA GLY A 253 -56.24 32.13 -26.02
C GLY A 253 -55.97 30.66 -26.37
N ARG A 254 -56.97 29.75 -26.39
CA ARG A 254 -58.00 29.47 -27.43
C ARG A 254 -57.52 28.51 -28.55
N GLY A 255 -58.31 27.44 -28.76
CA GLY A 255 -58.40 26.64 -30.01
C GLY A 255 -58.03 25.16 -29.80
N ARG A 256 -58.98 24.25 -29.49
CA ARG A 256 -59.87 23.48 -30.39
C ARG A 256 -59.15 22.73 -31.52
N GLY A 257 -59.29 21.40 -31.52
CA GLY A 257 -59.00 20.53 -32.67
C GLY A 257 -59.08 19.04 -32.33
N CYS A 258 -60.29 18.49 -32.29
CA CYS A 258 -60.54 17.04 -32.42
C CYS A 258 -60.31 16.59 -33.86
N GLY A 259 -60.02 15.31 -34.08
CA GLY A 259 -60.13 14.70 -35.41
C GLY A 259 -59.60 13.28 -35.50
N ASN A 260 -60.49 12.33 -35.20
CA ASN A 260 -60.60 10.91 -35.59
C ASN A 260 -59.36 10.01 -35.60
#